data_AF-M1C0H0-F1
#
_entry.id   AF-M1C0H0-F1
#
_cell.length_a   1.000
_cell.length_b   1.000
_cell.length_c   1.000
_cell.angle_alpha   90.00
_cell.angle_beta   90.00
_cell.angle_gamma   90.00
#
_symmetry.space_group_name_H-M   'P 1'
#
loop_
_entity.id
_entity.type
_entity.pdbx_description
1 polymer ?
#
loop_
_entity_poly.entity_id
_entity_poly.type
_entity_poly.pdbx_seq_one_letter_code
_entity_poly.pdbx_strand_id
1 'polypeptide(L)'
;MPIPATQIAGLTNGINGSRKVKPNNLKKLFTKAFRSTAVKSIFKSKAKRKPPAEIVRRVRFLLEAVDSLDDNVDPSHFDKMEELDSLLHELKAMLYGSNECEPAVDACAQLTQEFFRENTFRLIIICLPKLNLEARKDVTRIVANLQRQPVNSRLIASDYLEANSALMDHLVCGYDDPGLALHYGTMLRECIRHQVVARYVLNSEHMKKFFDYMQIPEFDVAADATATFKELMTRHKSTVAEFLSENYDWFFVEFNAKLLESANYITRRQAIKLLGDILLDRSNSAVMTRYVSSKDNLRILMNLLREASKNIQLDAFHVFKLFVANRNKPTDIVNIIVANRSKLLRFFASFRIDKEDEQFEADKAQVVKEIAELEAKGPLFSGELHKFPGTPTASGELYKLPTTPLSRQLT
;
A
#
# COMPACT_ATOMS: atom_id res chain seq x y z
N MET A 1 35.73 1.98 -48.97
CA MET A 1 36.71 2.19 -50.05
C MET A 1 36.86 3.69 -50.31
N PRO A 2 38.06 4.18 -50.66
CA PRO A 2 38.51 5.55 -50.40
C PRO A 2 38.78 6.41 -51.66
N ILE A 3 39.05 7.72 -51.46
CA ILE A 3 39.89 8.66 -52.28
C ILE A 3 39.25 9.18 -53.61
N PRO A 4 39.60 10.38 -54.17
CA PRO A 4 40.76 11.27 -53.89
C PRO A 4 40.53 12.79 -53.73
N ALA A 5 41.62 13.40 -53.23
CA ALA A 5 41.99 14.81 -53.31
C ALA A 5 42.70 15.17 -54.64
N THR A 6 42.73 16.46 -54.97
CA THR A 6 43.54 17.08 -56.04
C THR A 6 44.07 18.40 -55.46
N GLN A 7 45.33 18.48 -55.04
CA GLN A 7 46.51 19.00 -55.76
C GLN A 7 46.43 20.48 -56.15
N ILE A 8 47.46 21.34 -56.12
CA ILE A 8 48.84 21.40 -55.57
C ILE A 8 49.30 22.86 -55.87
N ALA A 9 50.12 23.44 -54.97
CA ALA A 9 51.18 24.45 -55.15
C ALA A 9 50.96 25.81 -55.89
N GLY A 10 51.56 26.84 -55.29
CA GLY A 10 51.90 28.10 -55.95
C GLY A 10 52.57 29.10 -55.01
N LEU A 11 53.84 28.86 -54.63
CA LEU A 11 54.75 29.88 -54.09
C LEU A 11 55.50 30.52 -55.27
N THR A 12 55.54 31.85 -55.37
CA THR A 12 56.77 32.66 -55.57
C THR A 12 56.50 34.14 -55.89
N ASN A 13 57.25 34.98 -55.16
CA ASN A 13 57.91 36.23 -55.56
C ASN A 13 57.12 37.52 -55.87
N GLY A 14 57.53 38.60 -55.19
CA GLY A 14 57.26 39.98 -55.61
C GLY A 14 57.50 41.04 -54.52
N ILE A 15 58.77 41.34 -54.24
CA ILE A 15 59.22 42.44 -53.35
C ILE A 15 59.18 43.77 -54.13
N ASN A 16 58.52 44.81 -53.61
CA ASN A 16 59.06 46.18 -53.36
C ASN A 16 57.95 47.23 -53.19
N GLY A 17 58.06 48.08 -52.17
CA GLY A 17 57.22 49.28 -52.07
C GLY A 17 57.11 49.88 -50.66
N SER A 18 58.22 50.42 -50.16
CA SER A 18 58.31 51.13 -48.87
C SER A 18 57.35 52.33 -48.77
N ARG A 19 56.50 52.37 -47.74
CA ARG A 19 56.04 53.63 -47.11
C ARG A 19 55.80 53.43 -45.61
N LYS A 20 56.62 54.11 -44.79
CA LYS A 20 56.52 54.19 -43.33
C LYS A 20 55.22 54.92 -42.93
N VAL A 21 54.39 54.28 -42.11
CA VAL A 21 53.39 54.95 -41.25
C VAL A 21 53.43 54.31 -39.85
N LYS A 22 53.46 55.15 -38.83
CA LYS A 22 53.67 54.85 -37.40
C LYS A 22 52.61 53.86 -36.83
N PRO A 23 52.96 52.99 -35.86
CA PRO A 23 52.01 52.08 -35.25
C PRO A 23 51.34 52.77 -34.07
N ASN A 24 50.16 53.34 -34.27
CA ASN A 24 49.28 53.71 -33.16
C ASN A 24 47.88 53.99 -33.69
N ASN A 25 47.09 52.92 -33.91
CA ASN A 25 45.62 52.99 -33.82
C ASN A 25 44.88 51.65 -33.89
N LEU A 26 45.55 50.48 -33.87
CA LEU A 26 44.83 49.20 -33.70
C LEU A 26 44.46 48.85 -32.25
N LYS A 27 45.11 49.45 -31.25
CA LYS A 27 44.79 49.19 -29.83
C LYS A 27 43.56 49.96 -29.31
N LYS A 28 43.08 50.99 -30.02
CA LYS A 28 41.88 51.78 -29.62
C LYS A 28 40.58 51.31 -30.29
N LEU A 29 40.64 50.52 -31.36
CA LEU A 29 39.46 49.94 -32.01
C LEU A 29 39.06 48.57 -31.40
N PHE A 30 40.00 47.85 -30.80
CA PHE A 30 39.69 46.60 -30.08
C PHE A 30 39.24 46.78 -28.62
N THR A 31 39.34 47.98 -28.04
CA THR A 31 38.91 48.24 -26.64
C THR A 31 37.56 48.93 -26.51
N LYS A 32 36.91 49.35 -27.61
CA LYS A 32 35.58 50.00 -27.56
C LYS A 32 34.42 49.06 -27.95
N ALA A 33 34.69 47.96 -28.65
CA ALA A 33 33.67 46.96 -29.00
C ALA A 33 33.46 45.86 -27.92
N PHE A 34 34.39 45.69 -26.98
CA PHE A 34 34.29 44.67 -25.91
C PHE A 34 33.85 45.21 -24.54
N ARG A 35 33.54 46.51 -24.41
CA ARG A 35 33.14 47.12 -23.13
C ARG A 35 31.67 47.51 -23.00
N SER A 36 30.84 47.30 -24.02
CA SER A 36 29.41 47.67 -23.98
C SER A 36 28.43 46.50 -23.80
N THR A 37 28.87 45.26 -23.97
CA THR A 37 27.95 44.09 -23.97
C THR A 37 28.27 43.06 -22.88
N ALA A 38 29.45 43.14 -22.25
CA ALA A 38 29.88 42.18 -21.23
C ALA A 38 29.58 42.57 -19.77
N VAL A 39 29.15 43.83 -19.49
CA VAL A 39 28.91 44.29 -18.10
C VAL A 39 27.43 44.44 -17.75
N LYS A 40 26.52 44.34 -18.73
CA LYS A 40 25.06 44.29 -18.48
C LYS A 40 24.50 42.87 -18.26
N SER A 41 25.31 41.82 -18.39
CA SER A 41 24.87 40.42 -18.21
C SER A 41 25.38 39.74 -16.92
N ILE A 42 26.17 40.43 -16.08
CA ILE A 42 26.77 39.83 -14.87
C ILE A 42 26.07 40.26 -13.57
N PHE A 43 25.10 41.17 -13.66
CA PHE A 43 24.24 41.58 -12.53
C PHE A 43 22.76 41.57 -12.90
N LYS A 44 22.28 40.51 -13.58
CA LYS A 44 20.93 40.05 -13.26
C LYS A 44 21.06 39.42 -11.89
N SER A 45 20.70 40.18 -10.85
CA SER A 45 20.51 39.64 -9.51
C SER A 45 19.85 38.28 -9.64
N LYS A 46 20.53 37.20 -9.21
CA LYS A 46 19.83 35.94 -8.92
C LYS A 46 18.65 36.37 -8.07
N ALA A 47 17.43 36.31 -8.62
CA ALA A 47 16.23 36.57 -7.85
C ALA A 47 16.40 35.74 -6.58
N LYS A 48 16.41 36.40 -5.42
CA LYS A 48 16.70 35.76 -4.15
C LYS A 48 15.68 34.63 -4.04
N ARG A 49 16.11 33.37 -4.17
CA ARG A 49 15.20 32.22 -4.11
C ARG A 49 14.42 32.38 -2.81
N LYS A 50 13.09 32.38 -2.92
CA LYS A 50 12.23 32.56 -1.76
C LYS A 50 12.55 31.44 -0.75
N PRO A 51 12.58 31.73 0.56
CA PRO A 51 12.72 30.68 1.55
C PRO A 51 11.63 29.61 1.37
N PRO A 52 11.93 28.31 1.60
CA PRO A 52 10.95 27.25 1.40
C PRO A 52 9.63 27.48 2.15
N ALA A 53 9.71 27.99 3.38
CA ALA A 53 8.53 28.34 4.17
C ALA A 53 7.67 29.45 3.54
N GLU A 54 8.26 30.43 2.85
CA GLU A 54 7.51 31.48 2.17
C GLU A 54 6.74 30.92 0.96
N ILE A 55 7.35 29.98 0.23
CA ILE A 55 6.71 29.29 -0.89
C ILE A 55 5.51 28.48 -0.38
N VAL A 56 5.68 27.72 0.70
CA VAL A 56 4.59 26.94 1.33
C VAL A 56 3.44 27.86 1.76
N ARG A 57 3.72 28.97 2.46
CA ARG A 57 2.68 29.94 2.85
C ARG A 57 1.94 30.51 1.65
N ARG A 58 2.66 30.81 0.56
CA ARG A 58 2.04 31.32 -0.67
C ARG A 58 1.16 30.27 -1.34
N VAL A 59 1.63 29.03 -1.45
CA VAL A 59 0.83 27.90 -1.96
C VAL A 59 -0.43 27.73 -1.13
N ARG A 60 -0.30 27.72 0.20
CA ARG A 60 -1.44 27.62 1.12
C ARG A 60 -2.46 28.74 0.89
N PHE A 61 -2.01 29.99 0.82
CA PHE A 61 -2.88 31.15 0.57
C PHE A 61 -3.64 31.03 -0.76
N LEU A 62 -2.98 30.53 -1.82
CA LEU A 62 -3.64 30.29 -3.10
C LEU A 62 -4.62 29.11 -3.04
N LEU A 63 -4.29 28.05 -2.30
CA LEU A 63 -5.20 26.92 -2.09
C LEU A 63 -6.44 27.32 -1.29
N GLU A 64 -6.34 28.21 -0.30
CA GLU A 64 -7.51 28.77 0.41
C GLU A 64 -8.41 29.55 -0.54
N ALA A 65 -7.83 30.34 -1.45
CA ALA A 65 -8.60 31.04 -2.47
C ALA A 65 -9.30 30.07 -3.42
N VAL A 66 -8.63 28.99 -3.83
CA VAL A 66 -9.22 27.92 -4.67
C VAL A 66 -10.33 27.16 -3.92
N ASP A 67 -10.13 26.87 -2.64
CA ASP A 67 -11.15 26.23 -1.79
C ASP A 67 -12.42 27.08 -1.72
N SER A 68 -12.26 28.40 -1.60
CA SER A 68 -13.37 29.37 -1.55
C SER A 68 -14.11 29.60 -2.87
N LEU A 69 -13.63 29.05 -3.99
CA LEU A 69 -14.34 29.12 -5.27
C LEU A 69 -15.61 28.25 -5.20
N ASP A 70 -16.72 28.80 -5.66
CA ASP A 70 -17.97 28.06 -5.89
C ASP A 70 -17.69 26.88 -6.84
N ASP A 71 -18.23 25.71 -6.54
CA ASP A 71 -18.03 24.49 -7.33
C ASP A 71 -18.55 24.63 -8.77
N ASN A 72 -19.43 25.61 -9.04
CA ASN A 72 -19.92 25.92 -10.38
C ASN A 72 -18.98 26.81 -11.21
N VAL A 73 -17.93 27.36 -10.60
CA VAL A 73 -16.94 28.19 -11.30
C VAL A 73 -15.81 27.30 -11.79
N ASP A 74 -15.52 27.34 -13.09
CA ASP A 74 -14.35 26.66 -13.64
C ASP A 74 -13.08 27.23 -12.97
N PRO A 75 -12.30 26.41 -12.25
CA PRO A 75 -11.05 26.84 -11.62
C PRO A 75 -10.07 27.45 -12.62
N SER A 76 -10.18 27.16 -13.92
CA SER A 76 -9.37 27.78 -14.97
C SER A 76 -9.54 29.31 -15.06
N HIS A 77 -10.66 29.84 -14.57
CA HIS A 77 -10.92 31.28 -14.47
C HIS A 77 -10.33 31.94 -13.23
N PHE A 78 -9.68 31.18 -12.34
CA PHE A 78 -8.94 31.77 -11.25
C PHE A 78 -7.60 32.32 -11.76
N ASP A 79 -7.49 33.65 -11.82
CA ASP A 79 -6.35 34.41 -12.37
C ASP A 79 -4.97 34.04 -11.79
N LYS A 80 -4.90 33.27 -10.70
CA LYS A 80 -3.65 32.85 -10.05
C LYS A 80 -3.40 31.33 -10.13
N MET A 81 -4.13 30.59 -10.97
CA MET A 81 -3.85 29.16 -11.18
C MET A 81 -2.44 28.91 -11.71
N GLU A 82 -1.99 29.69 -12.69
CA GLU A 82 -0.63 29.55 -13.23
C GLU A 82 0.45 29.79 -12.16
N GLU A 83 0.20 30.72 -11.23
CA GLU A 83 1.09 30.96 -10.09
C GLU A 83 1.11 29.75 -9.15
N LEU A 84 -0.06 29.19 -8.83
CA LEU A 84 -0.17 28.00 -7.98
C LEU A 84 0.56 26.81 -8.60
N ASP A 85 0.34 26.53 -9.88
CA ASP A 85 0.99 25.43 -10.60
C ASP A 85 2.52 25.57 -10.60
N SER A 86 3.01 26.79 -10.86
CA SER A 86 4.44 27.08 -10.84
C SER A 86 5.06 26.86 -9.45
N LEU A 87 4.35 27.26 -8.39
CA LEU A 87 4.83 27.09 -7.02
C LEU A 87 4.76 25.62 -6.56
N LEU A 88 3.72 24.87 -6.95
CA LEU A 88 3.65 23.43 -6.69
C LEU A 88 4.81 22.70 -7.39
N HIS A 89 5.10 23.08 -8.63
CA HIS A 89 6.27 22.55 -9.34
C HIS A 89 7.58 22.88 -8.62
N GLU A 90 7.73 24.10 -8.09
CA GLU A 90 8.90 24.53 -7.31
C GLU A 90 9.03 23.74 -6.00
N LEU A 91 7.94 23.51 -5.27
CA LEU A 91 7.92 22.65 -4.06
C LEU A 91 8.40 21.23 -4.38
N LYS A 92 7.89 20.63 -5.46
CA LYS A 92 8.35 19.30 -5.92
C LYS A 92 9.84 19.32 -6.27
N ALA A 93 10.31 20.31 -7.02
CA ALA A 93 11.71 20.42 -7.40
C ALA A 93 12.64 20.55 -6.18
N MET A 94 12.21 21.25 -5.13
CA MET A 94 12.97 21.33 -3.87
C MET A 94 13.09 19.97 -3.17
N LEU A 95 12.04 19.15 -3.19
CA LEU A 95 11.99 17.85 -2.50
C LEU A 95 12.70 16.72 -3.22
N TYR A 96 12.77 16.77 -4.56
CA TYR A 96 13.39 15.73 -5.38
C TYR A 96 14.77 16.12 -5.94
N GLY A 97 15.12 17.41 -5.89
CA GLY A 97 16.34 17.92 -6.53
C GLY A 97 16.22 17.97 -8.05
N SER A 98 17.35 18.22 -8.71
CA SER A 98 17.49 18.17 -10.16
C SER A 98 18.50 17.08 -10.55
N ASN A 99 18.62 16.79 -11.86
CA ASN A 99 19.62 15.84 -12.37
C ASN A 99 21.07 16.21 -12.00
N GLU A 100 21.31 17.46 -11.59
CA GLU A 100 22.65 18.00 -11.30
C GLU A 100 22.87 18.29 -9.80
N CYS A 101 21.81 18.34 -8.99
CA CYS A 101 21.89 18.74 -7.58
C CYS A 101 20.91 17.95 -6.72
N GLU A 102 21.44 17.30 -5.68
CA GLU A 102 20.63 16.67 -4.63
C GLU A 102 19.79 17.71 -3.88
N PRO A 103 18.61 17.31 -3.35
CA PRO A 103 17.76 18.20 -2.57
C PRO A 103 18.47 18.63 -1.28
N ALA A 104 18.47 19.93 -0.99
CA ALA A 104 19.08 20.45 0.23
C ALA A 104 18.26 20.02 1.46
N VAL A 105 18.91 19.30 2.38
CA VAL A 105 18.27 18.73 3.59
C VAL A 105 17.57 19.81 4.41
N ASP A 106 18.25 20.94 4.67
CA ASP A 106 17.67 22.04 5.44
C ASP A 106 16.44 22.67 4.76
N ALA A 107 16.45 22.74 3.43
CA ALA A 107 15.32 23.27 2.67
C ALA A 107 14.12 22.32 2.73
N CYS A 108 14.36 21.01 2.60
CA CYS A 108 13.33 19.98 2.75
C CYS A 108 12.74 19.99 4.16
N ALA A 109 13.57 20.12 5.20
CA ALA A 109 13.12 20.17 6.58
C ALA A 109 12.26 21.40 6.86
N GLN A 110 12.67 22.60 6.38
CA GLN A 110 11.88 23.83 6.52
C GLN A 110 10.54 23.76 5.79
N LEU A 111 10.54 23.24 4.55
CA LEU A 111 9.33 23.03 3.76
C LEU A 111 8.38 22.08 4.50
N THR A 112 8.88 20.93 4.95
CA THR A 112 8.11 19.90 5.66
C THR A 112 7.51 20.46 6.95
N GLN A 113 8.30 21.19 7.73
CA GLN A 113 7.84 21.82 8.96
C GLN A 113 6.70 22.81 8.72
N GLU A 114 6.87 23.73 7.76
CA GLU A 114 5.85 24.73 7.45
C GLU A 114 4.57 24.09 6.90
N PHE A 115 4.72 23.09 6.02
CA PHE A 115 3.61 22.42 5.35
C PHE A 115 2.62 21.77 6.33
N PHE A 116 3.15 21.01 7.30
CA PHE A 116 2.33 20.37 8.32
C PHE A 116 1.86 21.35 9.39
N ARG A 117 2.70 22.30 9.81
CA ARG A 117 2.34 23.33 10.80
C ARG A 117 1.12 24.13 10.37
N GLU A 118 1.09 24.54 9.11
CA GLU A 118 0.03 25.40 8.57
C GLU A 118 -1.16 24.60 8.00
N ASN A 119 -1.22 23.28 8.25
CA ASN A 119 -2.32 22.42 7.79
C ASN A 119 -2.51 22.43 6.25
N THR A 120 -1.42 22.57 5.49
CA THR A 120 -1.45 22.66 4.02
C THR A 120 -1.91 21.34 3.40
N PHE A 121 -1.61 20.22 4.06
CA PHE A 121 -2.04 18.88 3.64
C PHE A 121 -3.56 18.75 3.49
N ARG A 122 -4.33 19.27 4.46
CA ARG A 122 -5.80 19.28 4.39
C ARG A 122 -6.30 20.01 3.15
N LEU A 123 -5.77 21.20 2.88
CA LEU A 123 -6.15 22.00 1.71
C LEU A 123 -5.79 21.30 0.40
N ILE A 124 -4.65 20.62 0.34
CA ILE A 124 -4.27 19.80 -0.81
C ILE A 124 -5.28 18.70 -1.10
N ILE A 125 -5.77 18.00 -0.07
CA ILE A 125 -6.77 16.93 -0.24
C ILE A 125 -8.07 17.52 -0.80
N ILE A 126 -8.55 18.62 -0.21
CA ILE A 126 -9.83 19.24 -0.58
C ILE A 126 -9.77 19.86 -1.99
N CYS A 127 -8.67 20.54 -2.31
CA CYS A 127 -8.54 21.25 -3.58
C CYS A 127 -8.08 20.34 -4.74
N LEU A 128 -7.68 19.09 -4.49
CA LEU A 128 -7.19 18.18 -5.54
C LEU A 128 -8.11 18.09 -6.77
N PRO A 129 -9.45 18.00 -6.63
CA PRO A 129 -10.37 17.98 -7.78
C PRO A 129 -10.32 19.28 -8.61
N LYS A 130 -10.03 20.42 -7.97
CA LYS A 130 -9.98 21.76 -8.60
C LYS A 130 -8.64 22.02 -9.32
N LEU A 131 -7.63 21.18 -9.11
CA LEU A 131 -6.31 21.31 -9.77
C LEU A 131 -6.32 20.65 -11.16
N ASN A 132 -5.44 21.13 -12.05
CA ASN A 132 -5.19 20.46 -13.33
C ASN A 132 -4.34 19.19 -13.18
N LEU A 133 -4.21 18.42 -14.26
CA LEU A 133 -3.54 17.11 -14.24
C LEU A 133 -2.08 17.16 -13.76
N GLU A 134 -1.29 18.14 -14.21
CA GLU A 134 0.11 18.24 -13.82
C GLU A 134 0.26 18.67 -12.36
N ALA A 135 -0.57 19.60 -11.90
CA ALA A 135 -0.62 20.00 -10.50
C ALA A 135 -1.03 18.84 -9.57
N ARG A 136 -2.01 18.01 -9.96
CA ARG A 136 -2.39 16.79 -9.21
C ARG A 136 -1.22 15.82 -9.07
N LYS A 137 -0.46 15.58 -10.15
CA LYS A 137 0.74 14.73 -10.13
C LYS A 137 1.80 15.32 -9.20
N ASP A 138 2.04 16.62 -9.28
CA ASP A 138 3.06 17.31 -8.48
C ASP A 138 2.70 17.27 -6.99
N VAL A 139 1.45 17.59 -6.64
CA VAL A 139 0.92 17.49 -5.27
C VAL A 139 1.03 16.08 -4.71
N THR A 140 0.65 15.07 -5.50
CA THR A 140 0.75 13.66 -5.07
C THR A 140 2.19 13.30 -4.71
N ARG A 141 3.16 13.72 -5.54
CA ARG A 141 4.59 13.48 -5.30
C ARG A 141 5.12 14.26 -4.11
N ILE A 142 4.69 15.51 -3.93
CA ILE A 142 5.03 16.33 -2.75
C ILE A 142 4.57 15.61 -1.49
N VAL A 143 3.29 15.27 -1.40
CA VAL A 143 2.72 14.57 -0.24
C VAL A 143 3.46 13.27 0.05
N ALA A 144 3.71 12.46 -0.97
CA ALA A 144 4.40 11.18 -0.83
C ALA A 144 5.82 11.33 -0.27
N ASN A 145 6.54 12.34 -0.72
CA ASN A 145 7.87 12.65 -0.24
C ASN A 145 7.83 13.11 1.23
N LEU A 146 6.92 14.03 1.57
CA LEU A 146 6.82 14.64 2.90
C LEU A 146 6.52 13.65 4.02
N GLN A 147 5.81 12.54 3.75
CA GLN A 147 5.58 11.49 4.77
C GLN A 147 6.88 10.87 5.30
N ARG A 148 7.96 10.95 4.51
CA ARG A 148 9.25 10.30 4.78
C ARG A 148 10.33 11.29 5.20
N GLN A 149 10.05 12.59 5.18
CA GLN A 149 11.03 13.63 5.46
C GLN A 149 11.29 13.76 6.97
N PRO A 150 12.52 13.54 7.44
CA PRO A 150 12.87 13.81 8.82
C PRO A 150 13.06 15.31 9.05
N VAL A 151 12.42 15.85 10.08
CA VAL A 151 12.65 17.20 10.60
C VAL A 151 13.25 17.06 11.99
N ASN A 152 14.48 17.54 12.19
CA ASN A 152 15.23 17.37 13.44
C ASN A 152 15.28 15.89 13.90
N SER A 153 15.51 14.98 12.95
CA SER A 153 15.54 13.52 13.16
C SER A 153 14.21 12.90 13.60
N ARG A 154 13.07 13.58 13.38
CA ARG A 154 11.72 13.07 13.68
C ARG A 154 10.82 13.12 12.44
N LEU A 155 9.92 12.15 12.32
CA LEU A 155 8.88 12.14 11.28
C LEU A 155 7.65 12.89 11.77
N ILE A 156 7.67 14.22 11.69
CA ILE A 156 6.58 15.09 12.16
C ILE A 156 5.26 14.86 11.42
N ALA A 157 5.29 14.23 10.25
CA ALA A 157 4.11 13.80 9.51
C ALA A 157 3.22 12.87 10.35
N SER A 158 3.82 11.97 11.13
CA SER A 158 3.09 11.04 11.99
C SER A 158 2.25 11.78 13.04
N ASP A 159 2.86 12.75 13.73
CA ASP A 159 2.20 13.53 14.79
C ASP A 159 1.05 14.37 14.22
N TYR A 160 1.29 14.99 13.06
CA TYR A 160 0.27 15.76 12.36
C TYR A 160 -0.91 14.86 11.92
N LEU A 161 -0.64 13.68 11.36
CA LEU A 161 -1.67 12.75 10.89
C LEU A 161 -2.50 12.17 12.05
N GLU A 162 -1.89 11.92 13.20
CA GLU A 162 -2.61 11.52 14.41
C GLU A 162 -3.61 12.60 14.85
N ALA A 163 -3.22 13.88 14.82
CA ALA A 163 -4.09 15.00 15.15
C ALA A 163 -5.17 15.29 14.08
N ASN A 164 -5.04 14.76 12.86
CA ASN A 164 -5.91 15.05 11.72
C ASN A 164 -6.39 13.77 11.01
N SER A 165 -6.67 12.71 11.77
CA SER A 165 -6.94 11.37 11.22
C SER A 165 -8.15 11.31 10.28
N ALA A 166 -9.15 12.17 10.46
CA ALA A 166 -10.33 12.29 9.59
C ALA A 166 -10.00 12.62 8.12
N LEU A 167 -8.79 13.09 7.83
CA LEU A 167 -8.32 13.26 6.45
C LEU A 167 -8.18 11.91 5.73
N MET A 168 -7.95 10.82 6.46
CA MET A 168 -7.84 9.48 5.89
C MET A 168 -9.17 9.01 5.32
N ASP A 169 -10.29 9.42 5.92
CA ASP A 169 -11.63 9.08 5.42
C ASP A 169 -11.85 9.65 4.02
N HIS A 170 -11.38 10.88 3.79
CA HIS A 170 -11.40 11.54 2.48
C HIS A 170 -10.50 10.82 1.47
N LEU A 171 -9.29 10.43 1.88
CA LEU A 171 -8.37 9.69 1.01
C LEU A 171 -8.92 8.30 0.64
N VAL A 172 -9.56 7.59 1.58
CA VAL A 172 -10.18 6.29 1.30
C VAL A 172 -11.39 6.45 0.37
N CYS A 173 -12.27 7.42 0.65
CA CYS A 173 -13.42 7.70 -0.24
C CYS A 173 -13.00 8.27 -1.59
N GLY A 174 -11.75 8.72 -1.75
CA GLY A 174 -11.20 9.17 -3.03
C GLY A 174 -11.22 8.11 -4.13
N TYR A 175 -11.30 6.82 -3.80
CA TYR A 175 -11.53 5.75 -4.78
C TYR A 175 -12.92 5.79 -5.44
N ASP A 176 -13.89 6.53 -4.86
CA ASP A 176 -15.21 6.74 -5.43
C ASP A 176 -15.17 7.61 -6.71
N ASP A 177 -14.07 8.35 -6.95
CA ASP A 177 -13.83 9.14 -8.16
C ASP A 177 -12.70 8.50 -8.99
N PRO A 178 -13.01 7.80 -10.11
CA PRO A 178 -12.01 7.16 -10.96
C PRO A 178 -10.93 8.12 -11.50
N GLY A 179 -11.25 9.40 -11.70
CA GLY A 179 -10.32 10.40 -12.22
C GLY A 179 -9.29 10.88 -11.19
N LEU A 180 -9.55 10.66 -9.90
CA LEU A 180 -8.68 11.07 -8.79
C LEU A 180 -8.18 9.89 -7.95
N ALA A 181 -8.77 8.70 -8.11
CA ALA A 181 -8.52 7.52 -7.29
C ALA A 181 -7.03 7.19 -7.14
N LEU A 182 -6.26 7.23 -8.23
CA LEU A 182 -4.82 6.92 -8.16
C LEU A 182 -4.00 7.96 -7.39
N HIS A 183 -4.43 9.22 -7.40
CA HIS A 183 -3.80 10.28 -6.62
C HIS A 183 -4.10 10.10 -5.13
N TYR A 184 -5.36 9.91 -4.78
CA TYR A 184 -5.77 9.66 -3.40
C TYR A 184 -5.18 8.36 -2.85
N GLY A 185 -5.23 7.27 -3.63
CA GLY A 185 -4.65 5.97 -3.28
C GLY A 185 -3.14 6.03 -3.04
N THR A 186 -2.41 6.78 -3.88
CA THR A 186 -0.96 6.99 -3.66
C THR A 186 -0.70 7.77 -2.37
N MET A 187 -1.44 8.85 -2.11
CA MET A 187 -1.29 9.63 -0.87
C MET A 187 -1.65 8.78 0.36
N LEU A 188 -2.73 8.00 0.29
CA LEU A 188 -3.16 7.09 1.35
C LEU A 188 -2.10 6.04 1.67
N ARG A 189 -1.53 5.38 0.65
CA ARG A 189 -0.45 4.40 0.84
C ARG A 189 0.74 4.96 1.58
N GLU A 190 1.10 6.21 1.31
CA GLU A 190 2.19 6.86 2.01
C GLU A 190 1.83 7.19 3.47
N CYS A 191 0.58 7.58 3.73
CA CYS A 191 0.10 7.85 5.08
C CYS A 191 0.03 6.59 5.95
N ILE A 192 -0.46 5.45 5.42
CA ILE A 192 -0.56 4.17 6.18
C ILE A 192 0.80 3.57 6.55
N ARG A 193 1.91 4.14 6.05
CA ARG A 193 3.25 3.78 6.54
C ARG A 193 3.45 4.17 8.00
N HIS A 194 2.70 5.16 8.50
CA HIS A 194 2.62 5.51 9.92
C HIS A 194 1.61 4.59 10.63
N GLN A 195 2.04 3.96 11.72
CA GLN A 195 1.20 3.00 12.46
C GLN A 195 -0.10 3.64 12.99
N VAL A 196 -0.05 4.90 13.43
CA VAL A 196 -1.21 5.66 13.92
C VAL A 196 -2.30 5.77 12.85
N VAL A 197 -1.91 6.02 11.59
CA VAL A 197 -2.84 6.08 10.45
C VAL A 197 -3.37 4.71 10.09
N ALA A 198 -2.51 3.71 10.00
CA ALA A 198 -2.95 2.35 9.69
C ALA A 198 -3.97 1.84 10.71
N ARG A 199 -3.74 2.08 12.01
CA ARG A 199 -4.68 1.76 13.08
C ARG A 199 -6.01 2.49 12.90
N TYR A 200 -5.98 3.77 12.57
CA TYR A 200 -7.20 4.55 12.32
C TYR A 200 -8.01 3.96 11.15
N VAL A 201 -7.38 3.73 10.00
CA VAL A 201 -8.06 3.20 8.80
C VAL A 201 -8.62 1.81 9.04
N LEU A 202 -7.86 0.91 9.70
CA LEU A 202 -8.32 -0.45 10.03
C LEU A 202 -9.60 -0.43 10.88
N ASN A 203 -9.66 0.46 11.86
CA ASN A 203 -10.80 0.56 12.78
C ASN A 203 -11.93 1.48 12.27
N SER A 204 -11.79 2.05 11.07
CA SER A 204 -12.81 2.91 10.46
C SER A 204 -13.91 2.08 9.76
N GLU A 205 -15.10 2.65 9.62
CA GLU A 205 -16.17 2.06 8.81
C GLU A 205 -15.77 1.92 7.32
N HIS A 206 -14.83 2.75 6.86
CA HIS A 206 -14.35 2.74 5.49
C HIS A 206 -13.49 1.52 5.16
N MET A 207 -13.01 0.75 6.14
CA MET A 207 -12.25 -0.48 5.90
C MET A 207 -13.04 -1.47 5.01
N LYS A 208 -14.36 -1.52 5.14
CA LYS A 208 -15.23 -2.38 4.31
C LYS A 208 -15.27 -1.96 2.85
N LYS A 209 -15.10 -0.67 2.56
CA LYS A 209 -15.14 -0.14 1.18
C LYS A 209 -14.04 -0.75 0.30
N PHE A 210 -12.89 -1.12 0.89
CA PHE A 210 -11.82 -1.78 0.14
C PHE A 210 -12.25 -3.06 -0.57
N PHE A 211 -13.17 -3.85 0.00
CA PHE A 211 -13.66 -5.07 -0.66
C PHE A 211 -14.38 -4.77 -1.97
N ASP A 212 -15.00 -3.59 -2.07
CA ASP A 212 -15.67 -3.13 -3.28
C ASP A 212 -14.65 -2.44 -4.21
N TYR A 213 -13.75 -1.61 -3.67
CA TYR A 213 -12.70 -0.92 -4.43
C TYR A 213 -11.74 -1.86 -5.16
N MET A 214 -11.38 -2.98 -4.53
CA MET A 214 -10.53 -4.02 -5.15
C MET A 214 -11.21 -4.77 -6.31
N GLN A 215 -12.50 -4.51 -6.55
CA GLN A 215 -13.30 -5.16 -7.57
C GLN A 215 -13.90 -4.16 -8.57
N ILE A 216 -13.48 -2.90 -8.51
CA ILE A 216 -13.82 -1.86 -9.50
C ILE A 216 -13.43 -2.32 -10.91
N PRO A 217 -14.22 -2.02 -11.96
CA PRO A 217 -13.92 -2.43 -13.34
C PRO A 217 -12.61 -1.86 -13.90
N GLU A 218 -12.27 -0.63 -13.51
CA GLU A 218 -11.02 0.04 -13.87
C GLU A 218 -9.84 -0.68 -13.22
N PHE A 219 -9.13 -1.47 -14.03
CA PHE A 219 -8.03 -2.33 -13.57
C PHE A 219 -6.97 -1.58 -12.75
N ASP A 220 -6.55 -0.40 -13.22
CA ASP A 220 -5.52 0.39 -12.56
C ASP A 220 -5.96 0.82 -11.15
N VAL A 221 -7.23 1.21 -11.00
CA VAL A 221 -7.82 1.64 -9.73
C VAL A 221 -7.98 0.45 -8.78
N ALA A 222 -8.51 -0.67 -9.26
CA ALA A 222 -8.67 -1.88 -8.46
C ALA A 222 -7.32 -2.47 -8.01
N ALA A 223 -6.31 -2.44 -8.88
CA ALA A 223 -4.95 -2.87 -8.56
C ALA A 223 -4.31 -1.95 -7.50
N ASP A 224 -4.51 -0.64 -7.64
CA ASP A 224 -4.05 0.36 -6.67
C ASP A 224 -4.71 0.17 -5.29
N ALA A 225 -6.04 0.00 -5.25
CA ALA A 225 -6.77 -0.33 -4.02
C ALA A 225 -6.31 -1.64 -3.39
N THR A 226 -6.05 -2.66 -4.21
CA THR A 226 -5.52 -3.96 -3.74
C THR A 226 -4.13 -3.81 -3.13
N ALA A 227 -3.26 -2.99 -3.73
CA ALA A 227 -1.94 -2.72 -3.19
C ALA A 227 -2.03 -1.98 -1.84
N THR A 228 -2.92 -0.99 -1.73
CA THR A 228 -3.18 -0.26 -0.48
C THR A 228 -3.71 -1.18 0.61
N PHE A 229 -4.72 -2.00 0.31
CA PHE A 229 -5.28 -2.96 1.25
C PHE A 229 -4.24 -4.00 1.70
N LYS A 230 -3.44 -4.52 0.76
CA LYS A 230 -2.34 -5.44 1.09
C LYS A 230 -1.34 -4.79 2.05
N GLU A 231 -0.90 -3.56 1.76
CA GLU A 231 0.05 -2.85 2.62
C GLU A 231 -0.53 -2.62 4.02
N LEU A 232 -1.79 -2.20 4.11
CA LEU A 232 -2.50 -2.02 5.36
C LEU A 232 -2.56 -3.32 6.19
N MET A 233 -2.87 -4.44 5.54
CA MET A 233 -3.00 -5.76 6.16
C MET A 233 -1.67 -6.47 6.46
N THR A 234 -0.52 -5.95 6.02
CA THR A 234 0.75 -6.68 6.14
C THR A 234 1.91 -5.87 6.71
N ARG A 235 1.82 -4.54 6.80
CA ARG A 235 2.90 -3.68 7.29
C ARG A 235 3.05 -3.73 8.81
N HIS A 236 2.02 -3.34 9.55
CA HIS A 236 2.09 -3.15 11.01
C HIS A 236 1.57 -4.37 11.75
N LYS A 237 2.42 -5.40 11.86
CA LYS A 237 2.04 -6.76 12.27
C LYS A 237 1.20 -6.85 13.54
N SER A 238 1.60 -6.16 14.60
CA SER A 238 0.86 -6.15 15.88
C SER A 238 -0.51 -5.49 15.76
N THR A 239 -0.60 -4.39 15.03
CA THR A 239 -1.85 -3.63 14.80
C THR A 239 -2.84 -4.46 13.97
N VAL A 240 -2.35 -5.15 12.95
CA VAL A 240 -3.17 -6.03 12.12
C VAL A 240 -3.65 -7.25 12.92
N ALA A 241 -2.79 -7.85 13.74
CA ALA A 241 -3.15 -8.99 14.56
C ALA A 241 -4.23 -8.65 15.60
N GLU A 242 -4.10 -7.48 16.25
CA GLU A 242 -5.11 -6.88 17.13
C GLU A 242 -6.43 -6.72 16.39
N PHE A 243 -6.42 -5.98 15.27
CA PHE A 243 -7.61 -5.75 14.44
C PHE A 243 -8.29 -7.06 14.02
N LEU A 244 -7.56 -8.01 13.43
CA LEU A 244 -8.10 -9.28 12.94
C LEU A 244 -8.67 -10.15 14.06
N SER A 245 -8.11 -10.07 15.26
CA SER A 245 -8.61 -10.83 16.41
C SER A 245 -9.95 -10.28 16.90
N GLU A 246 -10.09 -8.96 16.95
CA GLU A 246 -11.31 -8.27 17.37
C GLU A 246 -12.43 -8.32 16.31
N ASN A 247 -12.05 -8.31 15.04
CA ASN A 247 -12.95 -8.15 13.90
C ASN A 247 -13.11 -9.42 13.06
N TYR A 248 -12.66 -10.56 13.59
CA TYR A 248 -12.54 -11.83 12.87
C TYR A 248 -13.80 -12.20 12.07
N ASP A 249 -14.97 -12.18 12.74
CA ASP A 249 -16.20 -12.76 12.20
C ASP A 249 -16.68 -12.04 10.96
N TRP A 250 -16.80 -10.70 11.01
CA TRP A 250 -17.23 -9.97 9.83
C TRP A 250 -16.12 -9.90 8.77
N PHE A 251 -14.85 -9.75 9.19
CA PHE A 251 -13.75 -9.57 8.24
C PHE A 251 -13.58 -10.79 7.34
N PHE A 252 -13.52 -11.99 7.91
CA PHE A 252 -13.32 -13.19 7.10
C PHE A 252 -14.58 -13.62 6.35
N VAL A 253 -15.78 -13.29 6.84
CA VAL A 253 -17.01 -13.47 6.05
C VAL A 253 -16.95 -12.64 4.77
N GLU A 254 -16.64 -11.33 4.87
CA GLU A 254 -16.51 -10.44 3.72
C GLU A 254 -15.33 -10.84 2.82
N PHE A 255 -14.16 -11.11 3.40
CA PHE A 255 -12.95 -11.51 2.65
C PHE A 255 -13.19 -12.78 1.83
N ASN A 256 -13.83 -13.78 2.42
CA ASN A 256 -14.10 -15.04 1.74
C ASN A 256 -15.14 -14.86 0.62
N ALA A 257 -16.30 -14.28 0.95
CA ALA A 257 -17.41 -14.16 0.01
C ALA A 257 -17.08 -13.20 -1.14
N LYS A 258 -16.48 -12.04 -0.84
CA LYS A 258 -16.21 -11.01 -1.84
C LYS A 258 -14.91 -11.24 -2.60
N LEU A 259 -13.88 -11.87 -2.02
CA LEU A 259 -12.57 -11.97 -2.67
C LEU A 259 -12.19 -13.41 -3.07
N LEU A 260 -12.20 -14.37 -2.14
CA LEU A 260 -11.81 -15.74 -2.45
C LEU A 260 -12.81 -16.45 -3.37
N GLU A 261 -14.10 -16.15 -3.21
CA GLU A 261 -15.19 -16.69 -4.04
C GLU A 261 -15.59 -15.74 -5.18
N SER A 262 -14.85 -14.65 -5.40
CA SER A 262 -15.10 -13.68 -6.48
C SER A 262 -15.12 -14.36 -7.85
N ALA A 263 -15.97 -13.91 -8.78
CA ALA A 263 -15.91 -14.37 -10.16
C ALA A 263 -14.65 -13.89 -10.90
N ASN A 264 -14.01 -12.81 -10.43
CA ASN A 264 -12.81 -12.24 -11.03
C ASN A 264 -11.55 -13.06 -10.67
N TYR A 265 -10.90 -13.61 -11.70
CA TYR A 265 -9.67 -14.39 -11.55
C TYR A 265 -8.55 -13.62 -10.83
N ILE A 266 -8.34 -12.34 -11.17
CA ILE A 266 -7.27 -11.53 -10.60
C ILE A 266 -7.54 -11.30 -9.13
N THR A 267 -8.78 -10.96 -8.76
CA THR A 267 -9.21 -10.80 -7.37
C THR A 267 -8.95 -12.09 -6.57
N ARG A 268 -9.43 -13.25 -7.06
CA ARG A 268 -9.19 -14.55 -6.38
C ARG A 268 -7.71 -14.82 -6.19
N ARG A 269 -6.90 -14.62 -7.23
CA ARG A 269 -5.44 -14.83 -7.20
C ARG A 269 -4.74 -13.96 -6.15
N GLN A 270 -5.05 -12.67 -6.11
CA GLN A 270 -4.44 -11.78 -5.12
C GLN A 270 -4.93 -12.08 -3.69
N ALA A 271 -6.20 -12.42 -3.55
CA ALA A 271 -6.82 -12.72 -2.27
C ALA A 271 -6.26 -13.99 -1.62
N ILE A 272 -6.10 -15.10 -2.36
CA ILE A 272 -5.54 -16.32 -1.78
C ILE A 272 -4.08 -16.14 -1.37
N LYS A 273 -3.30 -15.38 -2.15
CA LYS A 273 -1.93 -15.02 -1.80
C LYS A 273 -1.89 -14.16 -0.54
N LEU A 274 -2.73 -13.14 -0.45
CA LEU A 274 -2.83 -12.28 0.73
C LEU A 274 -3.28 -13.06 1.97
N LEU A 275 -4.23 -13.99 1.83
CA LEU A 275 -4.64 -14.87 2.92
C LEU A 275 -3.46 -15.68 3.45
N GLY A 276 -2.63 -16.25 2.55
CA GLY A 276 -1.39 -16.91 2.93
C GLY A 276 -0.45 -16.00 3.71
N ASP A 277 -0.20 -14.79 3.19
CA ASP A 277 0.66 -13.78 3.86
C ASP A 277 0.14 -13.42 5.26
N ILE A 278 -1.18 -13.33 5.44
CA ILE A 278 -1.83 -13.03 6.74
C ILE A 278 -1.69 -14.20 7.71
N LEU A 279 -2.07 -15.42 7.30
CA LEU A 279 -2.16 -16.58 8.20
C LEU A 279 -0.78 -17.16 8.56
N LEU A 280 0.22 -16.98 7.69
CA LEU A 280 1.60 -17.41 7.96
C LEU A 280 2.38 -16.42 8.84
N ASP A 281 1.86 -15.21 9.08
CA ASP A 281 2.50 -14.27 9.99
C ASP A 281 2.39 -14.77 11.44
N ARG A 282 3.53 -14.85 12.13
CA ARG A 282 3.61 -15.31 13.53
C ARG A 282 2.71 -14.52 14.48
N SER A 283 2.49 -13.23 14.20
CA SER A 283 1.68 -12.33 15.02
C SER A 283 0.19 -12.70 14.94
N ASN A 284 -0.21 -13.35 13.84
CA ASN A 284 -1.58 -13.78 13.57
C ASN A 284 -1.84 -15.24 13.98
N SER A 285 -1.01 -15.85 14.83
CA SER A 285 -1.13 -17.27 15.20
C SER A 285 -2.51 -17.67 15.78
N ALA A 286 -3.11 -16.80 16.61
CA ALA A 286 -4.46 -17.00 17.14
C ALA A 286 -5.53 -16.96 16.03
N VAL A 287 -5.44 -15.96 15.14
CA VAL A 287 -6.31 -15.80 13.96
C VAL A 287 -6.18 -16.99 13.02
N MET A 288 -4.95 -17.43 12.76
CA MET A 288 -4.64 -18.61 11.95
C MET A 288 -5.29 -19.86 12.52
N THR A 289 -5.10 -20.11 13.82
CA THR A 289 -5.67 -21.28 14.50
C THR A 289 -7.20 -21.29 14.40
N ARG A 290 -7.85 -20.13 14.58
CA ARG A 290 -9.31 -19.99 14.38
C ARG A 290 -9.71 -20.25 12.94
N TYR A 291 -8.97 -19.71 11.96
CA TYR A 291 -9.25 -19.89 10.53
C TYR A 291 -9.14 -21.33 10.06
N VAL A 292 -8.09 -22.04 10.47
CA VAL A 292 -7.87 -23.45 10.08
C VAL A 292 -8.73 -24.46 10.85
N SER A 293 -9.54 -23.97 11.78
CA SER A 293 -10.52 -24.76 12.53
C SER A 293 -11.94 -24.62 11.98
N SER A 294 -12.15 -23.85 10.91
CA SER A 294 -13.46 -23.66 10.28
C SER A 294 -13.65 -24.57 9.07
N LYS A 295 -14.72 -25.38 9.13
CA LYS A 295 -15.17 -26.23 8.02
C LYS A 295 -15.48 -25.44 6.75
N ASP A 296 -16.10 -24.28 6.87
CA ASP A 296 -16.47 -23.47 5.71
C ASP A 296 -15.23 -22.91 5.01
N ASN A 297 -14.23 -22.46 5.79
CA ASN A 297 -12.94 -22.03 5.25
C ASN A 297 -12.21 -23.17 4.53
N LEU A 298 -12.22 -24.39 5.09
CA LEU A 298 -11.64 -25.57 4.44
C LEU A 298 -12.32 -25.83 3.09
N ARG A 299 -13.66 -25.75 3.03
CA ARG A 299 -14.43 -25.99 1.80
C ARG A 299 -14.02 -25.01 0.70
N ILE A 300 -13.87 -23.73 1.02
CA ILE A 300 -13.41 -22.70 0.07
C ILE A 300 -12.02 -23.08 -0.47
N LEU A 301 -11.07 -23.43 0.40
CA LEU A 301 -9.73 -23.80 -0.05
C LEU A 301 -9.69 -25.08 -0.89
N MET A 302 -10.49 -26.08 -0.53
CA MET A 302 -10.60 -27.30 -1.34
C MET A 302 -11.18 -27.03 -2.73
N ASN A 303 -12.04 -26.02 -2.88
CA ASN A 303 -12.51 -25.57 -4.19
C ASN A 303 -11.41 -24.82 -4.95
N LEU A 304 -10.65 -23.94 -4.29
CA LEU A 304 -9.51 -23.23 -4.91
C LEU A 304 -8.40 -24.18 -5.37
N LEU A 305 -8.16 -25.29 -4.66
CA LEU A 305 -7.24 -26.35 -5.12
C LEU A 305 -7.70 -27.03 -6.43
N ARG A 306 -8.97 -26.90 -6.80
CA ARG A 306 -9.56 -27.48 -8.02
C ARG A 306 -9.68 -26.48 -9.16
N GLU A 307 -9.29 -25.23 -8.95
CA GLU A 307 -9.31 -24.18 -9.98
C GLU A 307 -8.44 -24.54 -11.18
N ALA A 308 -8.76 -24.01 -12.36
CA ALA A 308 -7.96 -24.28 -13.56
C ALA A 308 -6.55 -23.67 -13.49
N SER A 309 -6.40 -22.56 -12.75
CA SER A 309 -5.12 -21.83 -12.64
C SER A 309 -4.15 -22.49 -11.68
N LYS A 310 -2.99 -22.91 -12.19
CA LYS A 310 -1.88 -23.45 -11.40
C LYS A 310 -1.38 -22.51 -10.31
N ASN A 311 -1.41 -21.20 -10.57
CA ASN A 311 -1.00 -20.20 -9.57
C ASN A 311 -1.97 -20.18 -8.37
N ILE A 312 -3.28 -20.22 -8.62
CA ILE A 312 -4.28 -20.29 -7.55
C ILE A 312 -4.15 -21.61 -6.79
N GLN A 313 -3.96 -22.74 -7.49
CA GLN A 313 -3.72 -24.03 -6.84
C GLN A 313 -2.51 -23.99 -5.90
N LEU A 314 -1.42 -23.35 -6.32
CA LEU A 314 -0.19 -23.22 -5.53
C LEU A 314 -0.39 -22.37 -4.28
N ASP A 315 -0.96 -21.18 -4.42
CA ASP A 315 -1.24 -20.31 -3.27
C ASP A 315 -2.27 -20.98 -2.32
N ALA A 316 -3.28 -21.65 -2.87
CA ALA A 316 -4.26 -22.42 -2.08
C ALA A 316 -3.60 -23.59 -1.33
N PHE A 317 -2.60 -24.26 -1.91
CA PHE A 317 -1.83 -25.28 -1.23
C PHE A 317 -1.09 -24.74 0.01
N HIS A 318 -0.47 -23.56 -0.10
CA HIS A 318 0.24 -22.94 1.02
C HIS A 318 -0.66 -22.60 2.21
N VAL A 319 -1.96 -22.35 1.97
CA VAL A 319 -2.93 -22.18 3.06
C VAL A 319 -3.52 -23.52 3.50
N PHE A 320 -3.84 -24.41 2.56
CA PHE A 320 -4.41 -25.73 2.85
C PHE A 320 -3.48 -26.58 3.74
N LYS A 321 -2.15 -26.50 3.54
CA LYS A 321 -1.20 -27.21 4.40
C LYS A 321 -1.34 -26.83 5.88
N LEU A 322 -1.83 -25.64 6.22
CA LEU A 322 -2.07 -25.23 7.60
C LEU A 322 -3.23 -25.99 8.25
N PHE A 323 -4.28 -26.32 7.48
CA PHE A 323 -5.36 -27.19 7.95
C PHE A 323 -4.85 -28.60 8.24
N VAL A 324 -3.98 -29.12 7.37
CA VAL A 324 -3.39 -30.44 7.52
C VAL A 324 -2.36 -30.46 8.65
N ALA A 325 -1.56 -29.41 8.85
CA ALA A 325 -0.57 -29.34 9.93
C ALA A 325 -1.17 -29.03 11.31
N ASN A 326 -2.43 -28.58 11.40
CA ASN A 326 -3.06 -28.22 12.68
C ASN A 326 -3.07 -29.43 13.65
N ARG A 327 -2.41 -29.34 14.81
CA ARG A 327 -2.39 -30.47 15.76
C ARG A 327 -3.75 -30.73 16.41
N ASN A 328 -4.57 -29.68 16.54
CA ASN A 328 -5.87 -29.70 17.20
C ASN A 328 -7.01 -29.60 16.17
N LYS A 329 -6.94 -30.37 15.07
CA LYS A 329 -8.00 -30.38 14.04
C LYS A 329 -9.35 -30.74 14.65
N PRO A 330 -10.38 -29.92 14.41
CA PRO A 330 -11.77 -30.30 14.70
C PRO A 330 -12.21 -31.58 13.97
N THR A 331 -13.15 -32.30 14.57
CA THR A 331 -13.62 -33.60 14.05
C THR A 331 -14.25 -33.50 12.66
N ASP A 332 -14.98 -32.43 12.39
CA ASP A 332 -15.57 -32.14 11.08
C ASP A 332 -14.50 -31.92 9.99
N ILE A 333 -13.42 -31.19 10.30
CA ILE A 333 -12.25 -31.03 9.42
C ILE A 333 -11.61 -32.38 9.11
N VAL A 334 -11.34 -33.18 10.14
CA VAL A 334 -10.80 -34.54 9.98
C VAL A 334 -11.70 -35.38 9.07
N ASN A 335 -13.01 -35.39 9.35
CA ASN A 335 -13.96 -36.18 8.58
C ASN A 335 -14.07 -35.74 7.12
N ILE A 336 -13.96 -34.45 6.83
CA ILE A 336 -13.93 -33.93 5.45
C ILE A 336 -12.68 -34.41 4.71
N ILE A 337 -11.50 -34.31 5.34
CA ILE A 337 -10.24 -34.74 4.74
C ILE A 337 -10.28 -36.25 4.48
N VAL A 338 -10.74 -37.05 5.45
CA VAL A 338 -10.85 -38.51 5.32
C VAL A 338 -11.84 -38.91 4.23
N ALA A 339 -13.02 -38.28 4.19
CA ALA A 339 -14.02 -38.54 3.15
C ALA A 339 -13.52 -38.22 1.73
N ASN A 340 -12.54 -37.31 1.60
CA ASN A 340 -11.93 -36.93 0.32
C ASN A 340 -10.51 -37.48 0.12
N ARG A 341 -10.03 -38.37 0.99
CA ARG A 341 -8.62 -38.81 1.05
C ARG A 341 -8.11 -39.29 -0.31
N SER A 342 -8.80 -40.22 -0.96
CA SER A 342 -8.38 -40.79 -2.24
C SER A 342 -8.28 -39.73 -3.35
N LYS A 343 -9.16 -38.72 -3.35
CA LYS A 343 -9.14 -37.63 -4.34
C LYS A 343 -7.99 -36.66 -4.07
N LEU A 344 -7.76 -36.30 -2.81
CA LEU A 344 -6.66 -35.43 -2.39
C LEU A 344 -5.30 -36.06 -2.71
N LEU A 345 -5.09 -37.33 -2.35
CA LEU A 345 -3.85 -38.05 -2.65
C LEU A 345 -3.60 -38.15 -4.16
N ARG A 346 -4.65 -38.41 -4.96
CA ARG A 346 -4.55 -38.42 -6.43
C ARG A 346 -4.17 -37.05 -6.98
N PHE A 347 -4.77 -35.98 -6.46
CA PHE A 347 -4.43 -34.62 -6.85
C PHE A 347 -2.97 -34.30 -6.54
N PHE A 348 -2.50 -34.54 -5.32
CA PHE A 348 -1.12 -34.21 -4.93
C PHE A 348 -0.05 -35.05 -5.64
N ALA A 349 -0.39 -36.27 -6.08
CA ALA A 349 0.51 -37.09 -6.89
C ALA A 349 0.81 -36.46 -8.26
N SER A 350 -0.18 -35.78 -8.87
CA SER A 350 -0.03 -35.08 -10.17
C SER A 350 0.23 -33.59 -10.03
N PHE A 351 0.17 -33.05 -8.81
CA PHE A 351 0.44 -31.64 -8.56
C PHE A 351 1.95 -31.37 -8.60
N ARG A 352 2.36 -30.69 -9.67
CA ARG A 352 3.73 -30.25 -9.95
C ARG A 352 3.71 -28.74 -10.20
N ILE A 353 4.81 -28.10 -9.87
CA ILE A 353 5.12 -26.71 -10.20
C ILE A 353 6.21 -26.69 -11.28
N ASP A 354 6.22 -25.66 -12.09
CA ASP A 354 7.14 -25.56 -13.25
C ASP A 354 8.61 -25.32 -12.85
N LYS A 355 8.84 -24.91 -11.59
CA LYS A 355 10.16 -24.62 -11.05
C LYS A 355 10.55 -25.68 -10.03
N GLU A 356 11.82 -26.08 -10.03
CA GLU A 356 12.37 -26.87 -8.94
C GLU A 356 12.35 -26.05 -7.65
N ASP A 357 11.53 -26.49 -6.70
CA ASP A 357 11.42 -25.92 -5.36
C ASP A 357 11.37 -27.08 -4.36
N GLU A 358 12.51 -27.33 -3.73
CA GLU A 358 12.69 -28.41 -2.76
C GLU A 358 11.79 -28.24 -1.54
N GLN A 359 11.55 -26.99 -1.12
CA GLN A 359 10.69 -26.70 0.02
C GLN A 359 9.24 -27.05 -0.29
N PHE A 360 8.76 -26.73 -1.49
CA PHE A 360 7.42 -27.11 -1.93
C PHE A 360 7.26 -28.64 -1.98
N GLU A 361 8.21 -29.37 -2.56
CA GLU A 361 8.11 -30.83 -2.63
C GLU A 361 8.18 -31.48 -1.23
N ALA A 362 8.99 -30.94 -0.31
CA ALA A 362 9.03 -31.38 1.08
C ALA A 362 7.69 -31.13 1.81
N ASP A 363 7.14 -29.92 1.68
CA ASP A 363 5.83 -29.57 2.24
C ASP A 363 4.73 -30.49 1.66
N LYS A 364 4.77 -30.76 0.35
CA LYS A 364 3.79 -31.63 -0.32
C LYS A 364 3.89 -33.06 0.19
N ALA A 365 5.10 -33.60 0.33
CA ALA A 365 5.33 -34.93 0.87
C ALA A 365 4.79 -35.06 2.30
N GLN A 366 5.01 -34.05 3.14
CA GLN A 366 4.49 -34.02 4.51
C GLN A 366 2.95 -33.99 4.53
N VAL A 367 2.32 -33.13 3.71
CA VAL A 367 0.86 -33.06 3.60
C VAL A 367 0.27 -34.39 3.13
N VAL A 368 0.88 -35.03 2.13
CA VAL A 368 0.46 -36.33 1.61
C VAL A 368 0.53 -37.40 2.69
N LYS A 369 1.63 -37.44 3.45
CA LYS A 369 1.82 -38.38 4.56
C LYS A 369 0.73 -38.19 5.62
N GLU A 370 0.54 -36.96 6.08
CA GLU A 370 -0.47 -36.65 7.11
C GLU A 370 -1.88 -37.00 6.65
N ILE A 371 -2.24 -36.74 5.39
CA ILE A 371 -3.55 -37.14 4.83
C ILE A 371 -3.73 -38.66 4.79
N ALA A 372 -2.67 -39.42 4.47
CA ALA A 372 -2.72 -40.87 4.40
C ALA A 372 -2.91 -41.50 5.79
N GLU A 373 -2.29 -40.92 6.82
CA GLU A 373 -2.29 -41.41 8.20
C GLU A 373 -3.50 -40.91 9.03
N LEU A 374 -4.21 -39.86 8.58
CA LEU A 374 -5.38 -39.33 9.29
C LEU A 374 -6.49 -40.38 9.42
N GLU A 375 -6.97 -40.65 10.63
CA GLU A 375 -8.12 -41.54 10.86
C GLU A 375 -9.39 -40.74 11.16
N ALA A 376 -10.55 -41.26 10.72
CA ALA A 376 -11.84 -40.63 11.03
C ALA A 376 -12.09 -40.66 12.54
N LYS A 377 -12.42 -39.50 13.12
CA LYS A 377 -12.88 -39.44 14.49
C LYS A 377 -14.40 -39.60 14.48
N GLY A 378 -14.89 -40.66 15.12
CA GLY A 378 -16.33 -40.89 15.27
C GLY A 378 -17.03 -39.68 15.91
N PRO A 379 -18.36 -39.51 15.73
CA PRO A 379 -19.10 -38.51 16.48
C PRO A 379 -18.87 -38.75 17.98
N LEU A 380 -18.58 -37.70 18.74
CA LEU A 380 -18.54 -37.73 20.21
C LEU A 380 -19.95 -37.99 20.75
N PHE A 381 -20.41 -39.22 20.60
CA PHE A 381 -21.49 -39.82 21.36
C PHE A 381 -21.02 -41.20 21.78
N SER A 382 -20.19 -41.23 22.81
CA SER A 382 -20.05 -42.39 23.67
C SER A 382 -19.91 -41.86 25.09
N GLY A 383 -21.03 -41.88 25.82
CA GLY A 383 -20.98 -41.92 27.26
C GLY A 383 -20.19 -43.16 27.65
N GLU A 384 -18.92 -42.98 27.98
CA GLU A 384 -18.22 -43.93 28.82
C GLU A 384 -18.72 -43.66 30.24
N LEU A 385 -19.79 -44.38 30.60
CA LEU A 385 -19.99 -44.80 31.98
C LEU A 385 -18.67 -45.46 32.41
N HIS A 386 -17.87 -44.71 33.17
CA HIS A 386 -16.79 -45.26 33.95
C HIS A 386 -17.36 -46.44 34.76
N LYS A 387 -17.00 -47.66 34.36
CA LYS A 387 -17.17 -48.85 35.17
C LYS A 387 -16.32 -48.64 36.43
N PHE A 388 -16.98 -48.45 37.56
CA PHE A 388 -16.38 -48.53 38.88
C PHE A 388 -15.68 -49.89 39.07
N PRO A 389 -14.48 -49.94 39.67
CA PRO A 389 -13.99 -51.17 40.27
C PRO A 389 -14.71 -51.36 41.62
N GLY A 390 -15.43 -52.48 41.74
CA GLY A 390 -16.05 -52.87 42.99
C GLY A 390 -15.02 -53.21 44.06
N THR A 391 -15.29 -52.81 45.30
CA THR A 391 -14.94 -53.55 46.51
C THR A 391 -16.01 -53.31 47.58
N PRO A 392 -16.17 -54.24 48.55
CA PRO A 392 -17.43 -54.49 49.22
C PRO A 392 -17.59 -53.79 50.58
N THR A 393 -18.85 -53.74 51.03
CA THR A 393 -19.36 -53.58 52.42
C THR A 393 -19.07 -52.28 53.16
N ALA A 394 -20.13 -51.52 53.48
CA ALA A 394 -20.64 -51.35 54.85
C ALA A 394 -21.91 -50.49 54.86
N SER A 395 -22.81 -50.84 55.76
CA SER A 395 -24.10 -50.22 56.12
C SER A 395 -24.04 -48.72 56.41
N GLY A 396 -25.16 -47.99 56.23
CA GLY A 396 -25.30 -46.65 56.82
C GLY A 396 -26.38 -45.78 56.19
N GLU A 397 -27.57 -45.90 56.77
CA GLU A 397 -28.77 -45.05 56.75
C GLU A 397 -28.72 -43.52 56.44
N LEU A 398 -29.89 -43.05 55.98
CA LEU A 398 -30.58 -41.78 56.29
C LEU A 398 -30.06 -40.44 55.70
N TYR A 399 -30.84 -39.76 54.84
CA TYR A 399 -31.93 -38.84 55.20
C TYR A 399 -32.57 -38.21 53.94
N LYS A 400 -33.90 -38.12 53.97
CA LYS A 400 -34.77 -37.38 53.04
C LYS A 400 -34.59 -35.86 53.23
N LEU A 401 -34.75 -35.07 52.17
CA LEU A 401 -35.35 -33.73 52.24
C LEU A 401 -36.19 -33.45 50.97
N PRO A 402 -37.32 -32.71 51.09
CA PRO A 402 -38.44 -32.82 50.18
C PRO A 402 -38.52 -31.72 49.11
N THR A 403 -39.26 -32.06 48.07
CA THR A 403 -39.80 -31.21 47.01
C THR A 403 -40.91 -30.30 47.52
N THR A 404 -40.91 -29.03 47.12
CA THR A 404 -42.15 -28.26 46.94
C THR A 404 -42.01 -27.26 45.78
N PRO A 405 -42.99 -27.16 44.87
CA PRO A 405 -42.98 -26.21 43.75
C PRO A 405 -43.75 -24.93 44.11
N LEU A 406 -43.29 -23.79 43.62
CA LEU A 406 -44.06 -22.54 43.64
C LEU A 406 -44.51 -22.19 42.23
N SER A 407 -45.83 -22.13 42.08
CA SER A 407 -46.52 -21.58 40.93
C SER A 407 -47.41 -20.43 41.41
N ARG A 408 -47.63 -19.47 40.50
CA ARG A 408 -48.72 -18.48 40.39
C ARG A 408 -48.58 -17.08 41.02
N GLN A 409 -48.50 -16.12 40.10
CA GLN A 409 -49.48 -15.05 39.79
C GLN A 409 -49.40 -13.65 40.43
N LEU A 410 -49.58 -12.67 39.51
CA LEU A 410 -50.19 -11.32 39.60
C LEU A 410 -49.36 -10.20 40.25
N THR A 411 -48.83 -9.26 39.44
CA THR A 411 -49.52 -8.05 38.95
C THR A 411 -48.78 -7.48 37.75
#